data_AF-A0A522VES8-F1
#
_entry.id   AF-A0A522VES8-F1
#
_cell.length_a   1.000
_cell.length_b   1.000
_cell.length_c   1.000
_cell.angle_alpha   90.00
_cell.angle_beta   90.00
_cell.angle_gamma   90.00
#
_symmetry.space_group_name_H-M   'P 1'
#
loop_
_entity.id
_entity.type
_entity.pdbx_description
1 polymer ?
#
loop_
_entity_poly.entity_id
_entity_poly.type
_entity_poly.pdbx_seq_one_letter_code
_entity_poly.pdbx_strand_id
1 'polypeptide(L)'
;MRRIVIALAALSFALLAGCMEVEQSAAPAKQGKYQGKPDADPWNSEPLAAGPKWKKDDRVSWEEQIKKRQLAQHEDRRIYQ
;
A
#
# COMPACT_ATOMS: atom_id res chain seq x y z
N MET A 1 -15.51 -2.12 52.11
CA MET A 1 -14.47 -2.91 51.43
C MET A 1 -15.03 -3.95 50.46
N ARG A 2 -15.94 -4.86 50.86
CA ARG A 2 -16.53 -5.90 49.97
C ARG A 2 -17.11 -5.36 48.64
N ARG A 3 -17.82 -4.22 48.67
CA ARG A 3 -18.40 -3.58 47.47
C ARG A 3 -17.33 -3.04 46.50
N ILE A 4 -16.21 -2.58 47.03
CA ILE A 4 -15.08 -2.05 46.24
C ILE A 4 -14.35 -3.19 45.53
N VAL A 5 -14.16 -4.32 46.23
CA VAL A 5 -13.55 -5.53 45.65
C VAL A 5 -14.40 -6.08 44.50
N ILE A 6 -15.73 -6.11 44.66
CA ILE A 6 -16.64 -6.57 43.60
C ILE A 6 -16.60 -5.64 42.38
N ALA A 7 -16.57 -4.32 42.59
CA ALA A 7 -16.48 -3.35 41.51
C ALA A 7 -15.18 -3.48 40.71
N LEU A 8 -14.04 -3.68 41.40
CA LEU A 8 -12.75 -3.89 40.75
C LEU A 8 -12.69 -5.20 39.96
N ALA A 9 -13.27 -6.28 40.49
CA ALA A 9 -13.32 -7.57 39.79
C ALA A 9 -14.22 -7.54 38.54
N ALA A 10 -15.32 -6.78 38.58
CA ALA A 10 -16.18 -6.60 37.40
C ALA A 10 -15.48 -5.77 36.32
N LEU A 11 -14.72 -4.75 36.72
CA LEU A 11 -13.98 -3.90 35.79
C LEU A 11 -12.85 -4.66 35.08
N SER A 12 -12.14 -5.54 35.80
CA SER A 12 -11.10 -6.36 35.17
C SER A 12 -11.66 -7.34 34.15
N PHE A 13 -12.78 -8.01 34.44
CA PHE A 13 -13.43 -8.90 33.47
C PHE A 13 -13.94 -8.17 32.21
N ALA A 14 -14.47 -6.96 32.36
CA ALA A 14 -14.90 -6.15 31.22
C ALA A 14 -13.73 -5.74 30.31
N LEU A 15 -12.55 -5.48 30.88
CA LEU A 15 -11.34 -5.16 30.10
C LEU A 15 -10.81 -6.36 29.31
N LEU A 16 -10.95 -7.59 29.83
CA LEU A 16 -10.55 -8.79 29.10
C LEU A 16 -11.50 -9.15 27.95
N ALA A 17 -12.80 -8.88 28.09
CA ALA A 17 -13.78 -9.11 27.02
C ALA A 17 -13.66 -8.12 25.84
N GLY A 18 -13.00 -6.97 26.05
CA GLY A 18 -12.69 -6.01 24.99
C GLY A 18 -11.54 -6.43 24.06
N CYS A 19 -10.84 -7.52 24.38
CA CYS A 19 -9.75 -8.08 23.58
C CYS A 19 -10.18 -9.31 22.76
N MET A 20 -11.48 -9.44 22.47
CA MET A 20 -11.95 -10.46 21.54
C MET A 20 -11.64 -9.98 20.12
N GLU A 21 -10.69 -10.65 19.46
CA GLU A 21 -10.46 -10.48 18.04
C GLU A 21 -11.76 -10.78 17.29
N VAL A 22 -12.22 -9.83 16.47
CA VAL A 22 -13.30 -10.10 15.54
C VAL A 22 -12.77 -11.11 14.54
N GLU A 23 -13.48 -12.21 14.30
CA GLU A 23 -13.15 -13.13 13.21
C GLU A 23 -12.96 -12.29 11.94
N GLN A 24 -11.71 -12.20 11.47
CA GLN A 24 -11.40 -11.71 10.15
C GLN A 24 -11.87 -12.80 9.19
N SER A 25 -13.18 -12.87 8.96
CA SER A 25 -13.74 -13.65 7.88
C SER A 25 -13.04 -13.20 6.60
N ALA A 26 -12.09 -14.00 6.16
CA ALA A 26 -11.42 -13.81 4.88
C ALA A 26 -12.48 -14.06 3.80
N ALA A 27 -13.14 -12.97 3.40
CA ALA A 27 -14.12 -12.81 2.34
C ALA A 27 -15.60 -13.05 2.73
N PRO A 28 -16.43 -12.04 2.43
CA PRO A 28 -17.34 -12.23 1.31
C PRO A 28 -17.14 -11.21 0.18
N ALA A 29 -17.55 -11.62 -1.03
CA ALA A 29 -17.54 -10.92 -2.32
C ALA A 29 -16.24 -11.04 -3.18
N LYS A 30 -16.20 -12.13 -3.96
CA LYS A 30 -15.39 -12.41 -5.17
C LYS A 30 -13.94 -12.87 -4.97
N GLN A 31 -13.80 -14.10 -4.48
CA GLN A 31 -12.61 -14.91 -4.73
C GLN A 31 -12.38 -15.01 -6.26
N GLY A 32 -11.16 -14.70 -6.72
CA GLY A 32 -10.77 -14.80 -8.13
C GLY A 32 -10.94 -13.54 -9.00
N LYS A 33 -11.32 -12.39 -8.41
CA LYS A 33 -11.33 -11.10 -9.12
C LYS A 33 -10.48 -10.09 -8.35
N TYR A 34 -9.73 -9.26 -9.07
CA TYR A 34 -9.02 -8.12 -8.49
C TYR A 34 -10.06 -7.17 -7.85
N GLN A 35 -9.89 -6.91 -6.55
CA GLN A 35 -10.82 -6.12 -5.73
C GLN A 35 -10.45 -4.64 -5.65
N GLY A 36 -9.32 -4.25 -6.24
CA GLY A 36 -8.84 -2.87 -6.24
C GLY A 36 -9.48 -2.01 -7.33
N LYS A 37 -9.04 -0.75 -7.42
CA LYS A 37 -9.39 0.15 -8.52
C LYS A 37 -8.78 -0.40 -9.83
N PRO A 38 -9.50 -0.37 -10.97
CA PRO A 38 -8.93 -0.80 -12.25
C PRO A 38 -7.55 -0.19 -12.49
N ASP A 39 -6.60 -1.01 -12.94
CA ASP A 39 -5.29 -0.51 -13.32
C ASP A 39 -5.43 0.52 -14.44
N ALA A 40 -4.79 1.68 -14.26
CA ALA A 40 -4.69 2.70 -15.30
C ALA A 40 -3.32 2.61 -15.97
N ASP A 41 -3.21 3.12 -17.19
CA ASP A 41 -1.92 3.22 -17.85
C ASP A 41 -0.93 4.04 -16.99
N PRO A 42 0.34 3.65 -16.94
CA PRO A 42 1.30 4.24 -16.01
C PRO A 42 1.57 5.73 -16.29
N TRP A 43 1.44 6.19 -17.55
CA TRP A 43 1.62 7.59 -17.93
C TRP A 43 0.46 8.50 -17.54
N ASN A 44 -0.71 7.94 -17.16
CA ASN A 44 -1.86 8.72 -16.72
C ASN A 44 -1.71 9.21 -15.26
N SER A 45 -0.75 8.66 -14.52
CA SER A 45 -0.43 9.08 -13.15
C SER A 45 0.49 10.31 -13.14
N GLU A 46 0.35 11.15 -12.12
CA GLU A 46 1.31 12.24 -11.91
C GLU A 46 2.67 11.68 -11.46
N PRO A 47 3.79 12.24 -11.97
CA PRO A 47 5.11 11.87 -11.49
C PRO A 47 5.26 12.17 -10.00
N LEU A 48 5.90 11.25 -9.27
CA LEU A 48 6.25 11.45 -7.86
C LEU A 48 7.07 12.74 -7.69
N ALA A 49 6.95 13.37 -6.51
CA ALA A 49 7.68 14.60 -6.18
C ALA A 49 9.20 14.43 -6.36
N ALA A 50 9.74 13.29 -5.93
CA ALA A 50 11.13 12.90 -6.13
C ALA A 50 11.25 11.83 -7.22
N GLY A 51 12.35 11.88 -7.98
CA GLY A 51 12.65 10.91 -9.02
C GLY A 51 12.24 11.36 -10.43
N PRO A 52 12.15 10.41 -11.37
CA PRO A 52 12.03 10.72 -12.79
C PRO A 52 10.67 11.33 -13.14
N LYS A 53 10.69 12.30 -14.06
CA LYS A 53 9.57 13.15 -14.42
C LYS A 53 9.08 12.85 -15.83
N TRP A 54 7.76 12.75 -15.97
CA TRP A 54 7.06 12.70 -17.25
C TRP A 54 5.86 13.66 -17.20
N LYS A 55 5.34 14.03 -18.37
CA LYS A 55 4.08 14.78 -18.45
C LYS A 55 2.91 13.82 -18.26
N LYS A 56 1.96 14.19 -17.40
CA LYS A 56 0.73 13.41 -17.20
C LYS A 56 0.01 13.23 -18.55
N ASP A 57 -0.50 12.02 -18.77
CA ASP A 57 -1.21 11.60 -19.98
C ASP A 57 -0.34 11.58 -21.26
N ASP A 58 0.98 11.76 -21.14
CA ASP A 58 1.94 11.71 -22.24
C ASP A 58 2.77 10.41 -22.18
N ARG A 59 2.35 9.43 -22.99
CA ARG A 59 3.02 8.15 -23.11
C ARG A 59 4.47 8.27 -23.57
N VAL A 60 4.75 9.16 -24.54
CA VAL A 60 6.10 9.28 -25.12
C VAL A 60 7.06 9.85 -24.07
N SER A 61 6.64 10.89 -23.36
CA SER A 61 7.42 11.44 -22.25
C SER A 61 7.71 10.40 -21.16
N TRP A 62 6.74 9.54 -20.86
CA TRP A 62 6.93 8.44 -19.92
C TRP A 62 7.94 7.41 -20.44
N GLU A 63 7.79 6.93 -21.68
CA GLU A 63 8.70 5.95 -22.28
C GLU A 63 10.14 6.47 -22.37
N GLU A 64 10.34 7.74 -22.73
CA GLU A 64 11.65 8.37 -22.75
C GLU A 64 12.33 8.35 -21.38
N GLN A 65 11.59 8.62 -20.30
CA GLN A 65 12.16 8.55 -18.96
C GLN A 65 12.59 7.13 -18.59
N ILE A 66 11.80 6.12 -18.99
CA ILE A 66 12.11 4.71 -18.71
C ILE A 66 13.40 4.33 -19.42
N LYS A 67 13.53 4.71 -20.69
CA LYS A 67 14.75 4.48 -21.47
C LYS A 67 15.97 5.15 -20.84
N LYS A 68 15.85 6.39 -20.37
CA LYS A 68 16.92 7.09 -19.65
C LYS A 68 17.33 6.33 -18.37
N ARG A 69 16.35 5.83 -17.61
CA ARG A 69 16.60 5.01 -16.41
C ARG A 69 17.35 3.72 -16.75
N GLN A 70 16.91 3.00 -17.77
CA GLN A 70 17.55 1.76 -18.21
C GLN A 70 19.00 2.00 -18.62
N LEU A 71 19.28 3.07 -19.36
CA LEU A 71 20.64 3.42 -19.77
C LEU A 71 21.53 3.77 -18.56
N ALA A 72 21.01 4.49 -17.57
CA ALA A 72 21.75 4.81 -16.35
C ALA A 72 22.04 3.59 -15.46
N GLN A 73 21.28 2.50 -15.63
CA GLN A 73 21.50 1.22 -14.97
C GLN A 73 22.36 0.26 -15.80
N HIS A 74 22.62 0.58 -17.06
CA HIS A 74 23.41 -0.26 -17.95
C HIS A 74 24.90 -0.12 -17.62
N GLU A 75 25.46 -1.09 -16.89
CA GLU A 75 26.84 -1.03 -16.38
C GLU A 75 27.87 -0.87 -17.50
N ASP A 76 27.74 -1.59 -18.62
CA ASP A 76 28.73 -1.46 -19.70
C ASP A 76 28.79 -0.04 -20.29
N ARG A 77 27.65 0.63 -20.41
CA ARG A 77 27.61 2.03 -20.86
C ARG A 77 28.12 3.00 -19.80
N ARG A 78 27.93 2.66 -18.51
CA ARG A 78 28.38 3.50 -17.41
C ARG A 78 29.88 3.44 -17.18
N ILE A 79 30.52 2.32 -17.52
CA ILE A 79 31.92 2.04 -17.22
C ILE A 79 32.81 2.17 -18.47
N TYR A 80 32.32 1.79 -19.65
CA TYR A 80 33.17 1.62 -20.85
C TYR A 80 32.83 2.53 -22.04
N GLN A 81 31.80 3.39 -21.96
CA GLN A 81 31.53 4.46 -22.94
C GLN A 81 31.91 5.82 -22.38
#